data_AF-A0A651HP06-F1
#
_entry.id   AF-A0A651HP06-F1
#
_cell.length_a   1.000
_cell.length_b   1.000
_cell.length_c   1.000
_cell.angle_alpha   90.00
_cell.angle_beta   90.00
_cell.angle_gamma   90.00
#
_symmetry.space_group_name_H-M   'P 1'
#
loop_
_entity.id
_entity.type
_entity.pdbx_description
1 polymer ?
#
loop_
_entity_poly.entity_id
_entity_poly.type
_entity_poly.pdbx_seq_one_letter_code
_entity_poly.pdbx_strand_id
1 'polypeptide(L)'
;MHLPCPPVRTPLLVLILLAAVGAAPLEAQTGLDPFRPDASWRTVETEHFRVHFPAEAEGWTLPIVERMESMHREVARVVGHAPERKVTVLVADPTNQANGYAISLLDYPTTTLWPTPPGPRSGIGDHRGWGELLFVHEYAHLAHLTIPSRNRWEALAWRLLPVRLGPVSRRTPRWMVEGYATWIEGHLTGAGRPHGTARPAFLRL
;
A
#
# COMPACT_ATOMS: atom_id res chain seq x y z
N MET A 1 16.94 32.45 -70.81
CA MET A 1 17.63 31.15 -70.65
C MET A 1 17.01 30.44 -69.46
N HIS A 2 16.06 29.53 -69.70
CA HIS A 2 15.41 28.73 -68.65
C HIS A 2 16.13 27.39 -68.53
N LEU A 3 16.68 27.10 -67.35
CA LEU A 3 17.15 25.78 -66.97
C LEU A 3 16.08 25.09 -66.11
N PRO A 4 15.70 23.83 -66.37
CA PRO A 4 14.69 23.12 -65.59
C PRO A 4 15.25 22.61 -64.25
N CYS A 5 14.40 22.63 -63.23
CA CYS A 5 14.64 22.12 -61.87
C CYS A 5 14.62 20.57 -61.86
N PRO A 6 15.57 19.88 -61.21
CA PRO A 6 15.54 18.42 -61.08
C PRO A 6 14.55 17.96 -59.99
N PRO A 7 13.93 16.77 -60.14
CA PRO A 7 13.00 16.25 -59.14
C PRO A 7 13.75 15.81 -57.88
N VAL A 8 13.29 16.31 -56.72
CA VAL A 8 13.75 15.89 -55.39
C VAL A 8 13.32 14.44 -55.18
N ARG A 9 14.28 13.51 -55.23
CA ARG A 9 14.09 12.11 -54.84
C ARG A 9 14.15 12.04 -53.31
N THR A 10 13.00 11.89 -52.67
CA THR A 10 12.87 11.67 -51.23
C THR A 10 13.60 10.37 -50.83
N PRO A 11 14.50 10.38 -49.82
CA PRO A 11 15.27 9.19 -49.48
C PRO A 11 14.40 8.20 -48.68
N LEU A 12 14.09 7.06 -49.31
CA LEU A 12 13.41 5.88 -48.74
C LEU A 12 14.24 5.14 -47.67
N LEU A 13 15.17 5.82 -46.99
CA LEU A 13 16.12 5.23 -46.04
C LEU A 13 15.83 5.56 -44.58
N VAL A 14 14.87 6.46 -44.29
CA VAL A 14 14.45 6.77 -42.91
C VAL A 14 13.43 5.76 -42.36
N LEU A 15 12.73 5.00 -43.22
CA LEU A 15 11.69 4.07 -42.78
C LEU A 15 12.20 2.70 -42.29
N ILE A 16 13.44 2.31 -42.58
CA ILE A 16 13.96 1.00 -42.16
C ILE A 16 14.52 1.05 -40.72
N LEU A 17 14.95 2.23 -40.23
CA LEU A 17 15.41 2.37 -38.84
C LEU A 17 14.25 2.41 -37.82
N LEU A 18 13.02 2.71 -38.24
CA LEU A 18 11.84 2.69 -37.37
C LEU A 18 11.21 1.28 -37.22
N ALA A 19 11.52 0.35 -38.12
CA ALA A 19 10.93 -1.00 -38.11
C ALA A 19 11.65 -1.98 -37.17
N ALA A 20 12.85 -1.64 -36.69
CA ALA A 20 13.62 -2.50 -35.77
C ALA A 20 13.31 -2.28 -34.28
N VAL A 21 12.49 -1.27 -33.94
CA VAL A 21 12.07 -1.01 -32.54
C VAL A 21 10.76 -1.75 -32.18
N GLY A 22 10.06 -2.31 -33.17
CA GLY A 22 8.70 -2.86 -33.00
C GLY A 22 8.59 -4.38 -32.82
N ALA A 23 9.69 -5.11 -32.68
CA ALA A 23 9.66 -6.59 -32.63
C ALA A 23 10.46 -7.19 -31.46
N ALA A 24 10.47 -6.52 -30.31
CA ALA A 24 10.64 -7.27 -29.06
C ALA A 24 9.31 -8.01 -28.81
N PRO A 25 9.32 -9.34 -28.61
CA PRO A 25 8.11 -10.03 -28.18
C PRO A 25 7.61 -9.36 -26.89
N LEU A 26 6.35 -8.93 -26.89
CA LEU A 26 5.65 -8.35 -25.74
C LEU A 26 5.50 -9.37 -24.59
N GLU A 27 5.99 -10.59 -24.76
CA GLU A 27 5.88 -11.69 -23.80
C GLU A 27 6.96 -11.69 -22.71
N ALA A 28 7.87 -10.71 -22.67
CA ALA A 28 8.95 -10.64 -21.69
C ALA A 28 8.73 -9.67 -20.50
N GLN A 29 7.51 -9.17 -20.27
CA GLN A 29 7.17 -8.34 -19.10
C GLN A 29 6.14 -8.96 -18.15
N THR A 30 5.93 -10.27 -18.23
CA THR A 30 5.03 -11.01 -17.31
C THR A 30 5.55 -11.10 -15.86
N GLY A 31 6.76 -10.59 -15.58
CA GLY A 31 7.35 -10.54 -14.23
C GLY A 31 7.18 -9.22 -13.48
N LEU A 32 6.49 -8.22 -14.04
CA LEU A 32 6.37 -6.87 -13.48
C LEU A 32 4.92 -6.37 -13.37
N ASP A 33 3.91 -7.25 -13.46
CA ASP A 33 2.56 -6.86 -13.06
C ASP A 33 2.48 -6.87 -11.51
N PRO A 34 2.38 -5.69 -10.86
CA PRO A 34 2.34 -5.60 -9.40
C PRO A 34 1.16 -6.37 -8.78
N PHE A 35 0.10 -6.61 -9.55
CA PHE A 35 -1.14 -7.20 -9.08
C PHE A 35 -1.42 -8.58 -9.63
N ARG A 36 -0.60 -9.12 -10.56
CA ARG A 36 -0.68 -10.50 -11.08
C ARG A 36 -2.14 -10.99 -11.24
N PRO A 37 -2.92 -10.39 -12.17
CA PRO A 37 -4.36 -10.67 -12.30
C PRO A 37 -4.65 -12.12 -12.71
N ASP A 38 -3.66 -12.81 -13.27
CA ASP A 38 -3.66 -14.22 -13.64
C ASP A 38 -3.43 -15.17 -12.44
N ALA A 39 -3.02 -14.65 -11.28
CA ALA A 39 -2.78 -15.47 -10.10
C ALA A 39 -4.08 -16.12 -9.59
N SER A 40 -3.95 -17.23 -8.88
CA SER A 40 -5.09 -17.92 -8.25
C SER A 40 -5.51 -17.17 -6.98
N TRP A 41 -6.28 -16.10 -7.14
CA TRP A 41 -6.75 -15.26 -6.03
C TRP A 41 -7.77 -15.98 -5.16
N ARG A 42 -7.58 -15.86 -3.84
CA ARG A 42 -8.50 -16.31 -2.79
C ARG A 42 -8.98 -15.12 -1.98
N THR A 43 -10.16 -15.26 -1.38
CA THR A 43 -10.73 -14.25 -0.48
C THR A 43 -11.15 -14.90 0.82
N VAL A 44 -10.76 -14.30 1.94
CA VAL A 44 -11.28 -14.62 3.26
C VAL A 44 -11.93 -13.38 3.86
N GLU A 45 -13.08 -13.55 4.48
CA GLU A 45 -13.79 -12.47 5.16
C GLU A 45 -13.85 -12.72 6.67
N THR A 46 -13.66 -11.65 7.42
CA THR A 46 -13.94 -11.57 8.86
C THR A 46 -15.08 -10.55 9.07
N GLU A 47 -15.34 -10.14 10.31
CA GLU A 47 -16.34 -9.10 10.60
C GLU A 47 -15.94 -7.76 9.95
N HIS A 48 -14.69 -7.33 10.17
CA HIS A 48 -14.21 -6.01 9.76
C HIS A 48 -13.32 -6.02 8.51
N PHE A 49 -12.91 -7.19 8.01
CA PHE A 49 -11.95 -7.31 6.92
C PHE A 49 -12.43 -8.20 5.78
N ARG A 50 -12.08 -7.80 4.55
CA ARG A 50 -12.11 -8.64 3.35
C ARG A 50 -10.69 -8.73 2.83
N VAL A 51 -10.11 -9.93 2.88
CA VAL A 51 -8.70 -10.16 2.59
C VAL A 51 -8.56 -10.91 1.28
N HIS A 52 -7.92 -10.28 0.30
CA HIS A 52 -7.62 -10.84 -1.01
C HIS A 52 -6.14 -11.19 -1.08
N PHE A 53 -5.82 -12.44 -1.45
CA PHE A 53 -4.43 -12.91 -1.53
C PHE A 53 -4.30 -14.00 -2.61
N PRO A 54 -3.14 -14.12 -3.28
CA PRO A 54 -2.89 -15.23 -4.19
C PRO A 54 -2.67 -16.52 -3.39
N ALA A 55 -3.08 -17.68 -3.94
CA ALA A 55 -3.06 -18.96 -3.23
C ALA A 55 -1.67 -19.33 -2.65
N GLU A 56 -0.58 -18.94 -3.31
CA GLU A 56 0.79 -19.13 -2.81
C GLU A 56 1.10 -18.36 -1.51
N ALA A 57 0.38 -17.28 -1.22
CA ALA A 57 0.56 -16.46 -0.02
C ALA A 57 -0.31 -16.94 1.16
N GLU A 58 -1.05 -18.04 1.01
CA GLU A 58 -1.99 -18.55 2.02
C GLU A 58 -1.33 -18.79 3.38
N GLY A 59 -0.17 -19.48 3.38
CA GLY A 59 0.55 -19.82 4.61
C GLY A 59 1.05 -18.61 5.40
N TRP A 60 1.27 -17.48 4.74
CA TRP A 60 1.60 -16.21 5.39
C TRP A 60 0.35 -15.43 5.81
N THR A 61 -0.70 -15.47 5.00
CA THR A 61 -1.90 -14.64 5.17
C THR A 61 -2.81 -15.14 6.29
N LEU A 62 -3.14 -16.44 6.32
CA LEU A 62 -4.13 -16.97 7.26
C LEU A 62 -3.77 -16.75 8.74
N PRO A 63 -2.51 -16.94 9.19
CA PRO A 63 -2.13 -16.65 10.58
C PRO A 63 -2.36 -15.19 10.99
N ILE A 64 -2.23 -14.24 10.05
CA ILE A 64 -2.50 -12.81 10.31
C ILE A 64 -4.01 -12.60 10.41
N VAL A 65 -4.78 -13.17 9.47
CA VAL A 65 -6.25 -13.10 9.43
C VAL A 65 -6.88 -13.58 10.73
N GLU A 66 -6.40 -14.68 11.29
CA GLU A 66 -6.87 -15.22 12.58
C GLU A 66 -6.77 -14.21 13.73
N ARG A 67 -5.84 -13.25 13.64
CA ARG A 67 -5.56 -12.26 14.68
C ARG A 67 -6.09 -10.87 14.34
N MET A 68 -6.51 -10.62 13.09
CA MET A 68 -6.94 -9.30 12.61
C MET A 68 -8.05 -8.68 13.46
N GLU A 69 -9.05 -9.45 13.88
CA GLU A 69 -10.15 -8.93 14.70
C GLU A 69 -9.70 -8.52 16.11
N SER A 70 -8.69 -9.19 16.66
CA SER A 70 -8.11 -8.78 17.95
C SER A 70 -7.30 -7.49 17.80
N MET A 71 -6.44 -7.44 16.77
CA MET A 71 -5.64 -6.25 16.45
C MET A 71 -6.55 -5.04 16.12
N HIS A 72 -7.66 -5.27 15.42
CA HIS A 72 -8.70 -4.28 15.17
C HIS A 72 -9.18 -3.64 16.48
N ARG A 73 -9.61 -4.45 17.44
CA ARG A 73 -10.15 -3.95 18.72
C ARG A 73 -9.11 -3.15 19.49
N GLU A 74 -7.86 -3.62 19.55
CA GLU A 74 -6.80 -2.92 20.27
C GLU A 74 -6.42 -1.59 19.61
N VAL A 75 -6.26 -1.56 18.29
CA VAL A 75 -5.99 -0.32 17.55
C VAL A 75 -7.17 0.65 17.71
N ALA A 76 -8.40 0.18 17.52
CA ALA A 76 -9.60 1.00 17.67
C ALA A 76 -9.72 1.61 19.06
N ARG A 77 -9.38 0.83 20.11
CA ARG A 77 -9.38 1.28 21.51
C ARG A 77 -8.34 2.38 21.74
N VAL A 78 -7.13 2.22 21.21
CA VAL A 78 -6.04 3.21 21.37
C VAL A 78 -6.30 4.49 20.58
N VAL A 79 -6.78 4.36 19.34
CA VAL A 79 -7.07 5.50 18.45
C VAL A 79 -8.37 6.21 18.84
N GLY A 80 -9.33 5.48 19.43
CA GLY A 80 -10.68 5.97 19.68
C GLY A 80 -11.55 6.03 18.42
N HIS A 81 -11.13 5.37 17.34
CA HIS A 81 -11.84 5.29 16.06
C HIS A 81 -11.47 4.01 15.31
N ALA A 82 -12.40 3.48 14.52
CA ALA A 82 -12.16 2.47 13.52
C ALA A 82 -12.91 2.84 12.22
N PRO A 83 -12.44 2.41 11.03
CA PRO A 83 -13.16 2.65 9.79
C PRO A 83 -14.61 2.16 9.88
N GLU A 84 -15.57 2.99 9.45
CA GLU A 84 -17.00 2.65 9.47
C GLU A 84 -17.38 1.59 8.43
N ARG A 85 -16.53 1.41 7.42
CA ARG A 85 -16.71 0.44 6.34
C ARG A 85 -15.73 -0.72 6.52
N LYS A 86 -16.17 -1.90 6.08
CA LYS A 86 -15.34 -3.11 6.02
C LYS A 86 -14.07 -2.81 5.22
N VAL A 87 -12.92 -3.10 5.81
CA VAL A 87 -11.61 -2.80 5.24
C VAL A 87 -11.23 -3.85 4.22
N THR A 88 -10.77 -3.40 3.05
CA THR A 88 -10.16 -4.30 2.07
C THR A 88 -8.68 -4.45 2.39
N VAL A 89 -8.21 -5.69 2.53
CA VAL A 89 -6.80 -6.01 2.71
C VAL A 89 -6.32 -6.77 1.49
N LEU A 90 -5.29 -6.27 0.82
CA LEU A 90 -4.67 -6.92 -0.31
C LEU A 90 -3.31 -7.48 0.10
N VAL A 91 -3.04 -8.75 -0.18
CA VAL A 91 -1.71 -9.34 -0.02
C VAL A 91 -1.12 -9.51 -1.41
N ALA A 92 -0.20 -8.63 -1.77
CA ALA A 92 0.46 -8.62 -3.06
C ALA A 92 1.84 -7.98 -2.89
N ASP A 93 2.90 -8.59 -3.40
CA ASP A 93 4.22 -7.95 -3.41
C ASP A 93 4.66 -7.60 -4.83
N PRO A 94 4.59 -6.31 -5.21
CA PRO A 94 5.00 -5.87 -6.53
C PRO A 94 6.51 -5.67 -6.68
N THR A 95 7.27 -5.61 -5.58
CA THR A 95 8.67 -5.13 -5.60
C THR A 95 9.66 -6.02 -4.83
N ASN A 96 9.20 -7.15 -4.30
CA ASN A 96 9.99 -8.05 -3.46
C ASN A 96 10.58 -7.32 -2.25
N GLN A 97 9.75 -6.55 -1.55
CA GLN A 97 10.14 -5.76 -0.37
C GLN A 97 9.18 -5.99 0.78
N ALA A 98 9.71 -6.00 2.00
CA ALA A 98 8.89 -6.01 3.21
C ALA A 98 8.32 -4.62 3.47
N ASN A 99 7.09 -4.38 3.02
CA ASN A 99 6.44 -3.08 3.12
C ASN A 99 4.91 -3.22 3.06
N GLY A 100 4.22 -2.08 3.18
CA GLY A 100 2.80 -1.98 2.97
C GLY A 100 2.40 -0.54 2.68
N TYR A 101 1.12 -0.34 2.44
CA TYR A 101 0.54 1.00 2.42
C TYR A 101 -0.95 0.96 2.74
N ALA A 102 -1.46 2.10 3.19
CA ALA A 102 -2.88 2.33 3.44
C ALA A 102 -3.46 3.42 2.52
N ILE A 103 -4.60 3.12 1.92
CA ILE A 103 -5.44 4.06 1.19
C ILE A 103 -6.65 4.40 2.08
N SER A 104 -6.57 5.53 2.76
CA SER A 104 -7.52 5.95 3.80
C SER A 104 -8.74 6.70 3.26
N LEU A 105 -9.41 6.13 2.25
CA LEU A 105 -10.72 6.63 1.81
C LEU A 105 -11.78 6.28 2.85
N LEU A 106 -12.71 7.21 3.11
CA LEU A 106 -13.78 6.99 4.10
C LEU A 106 -14.74 5.87 3.69
N ASP A 107 -15.02 5.72 2.40
CA ASP A 107 -15.99 4.73 1.90
C ASP A 107 -15.38 3.41 1.46
N TYR A 108 -14.07 3.41 1.16
CA TYR A 108 -13.34 2.24 0.66
C TYR A 108 -11.96 2.13 1.33
N PRO A 109 -11.90 2.03 2.66
CA PRO A 109 -10.64 1.92 3.38
C PRO A 109 -9.93 0.65 2.92
N THR A 110 -8.71 0.79 2.41
CA THR A 110 -7.96 -0.30 1.81
C THR A 110 -6.53 -0.28 2.32
N THR A 111 -5.96 -1.44 2.63
CA THR A 111 -4.54 -1.58 2.91
C THR A 111 -3.95 -2.71 2.08
N THR A 112 -2.68 -2.58 1.71
CA THR A 112 -1.92 -3.61 1.00
C THR A 112 -0.72 -4.02 1.86
N LEU A 113 -0.51 -5.31 2.02
CA LEU A 113 0.59 -5.90 2.77
C LEU A 113 1.48 -6.70 1.82
N TRP A 114 2.79 -6.49 1.90
CA TRP A 114 3.74 -7.17 1.03
C TRP A 114 4.40 -8.33 1.81
N PRO A 115 4.13 -9.60 1.44
CA PRO A 115 4.53 -10.77 2.22
C PRO A 115 6.03 -11.10 2.17
N THR A 116 6.86 -10.35 1.44
CA THR A 116 8.30 -10.59 1.43
C THR A 116 8.90 -10.36 2.82
N PRO A 117 9.68 -11.32 3.35
CA PRO A 117 10.31 -11.17 4.65
C PRO A 117 11.25 -9.96 4.72
N PRO A 118 11.23 -9.21 5.84
CA PRO A 118 12.16 -8.11 6.03
C PRO A 118 13.60 -8.58 6.18
N GLY A 119 14.53 -7.78 5.63
CA GLY A 119 15.95 -7.98 5.88
C GLY A 119 16.32 -7.72 7.35
N PRO A 120 17.47 -8.25 7.83
CA PRO A 120 17.86 -8.18 9.25
C PRO A 120 18.10 -6.77 9.81
N ARG A 121 18.20 -5.76 8.94
CA ARG A 121 18.38 -4.34 9.32
C ARG A 121 17.09 -3.53 9.20
N SER A 122 15.98 -4.16 8.83
CA SER A 122 14.69 -3.50 8.71
C SER A 122 14.09 -3.28 10.10
N GLY A 123 13.43 -2.14 10.31
CA GLY A 123 12.75 -1.83 11.57
C GLY A 123 11.62 -2.77 11.95
N ILE A 124 11.15 -3.61 11.00
CA ILE A 124 10.17 -4.67 11.21
C ILE A 124 10.79 -6.08 11.21
N GLY A 125 12.10 -6.20 10.94
CA GLY A 125 12.81 -7.49 10.78
C GLY A 125 13.24 -8.16 12.07
N ASP A 126 13.26 -7.41 13.18
CA ASP A 126 13.66 -7.92 14.50
C ASP A 126 12.53 -8.70 15.22
N HIS A 127 11.37 -8.91 14.56
CA HIS A 127 10.18 -9.53 15.16
C HIS A 127 9.68 -10.76 14.39
N ARG A 128 9.48 -11.89 15.09
CA ARG A 128 8.99 -13.14 14.48
C ARG A 128 7.56 -13.02 13.92
N GLY A 129 6.75 -12.13 14.47
CA GLY A 129 5.40 -11.79 14.00
C GLY A 129 5.36 -10.55 13.10
N TRP A 130 6.38 -10.31 12.27
CA TRP A 130 6.49 -9.07 11.47
C TRP A 130 5.26 -8.76 10.60
N GLY A 131 4.51 -9.76 10.15
CA GLY A 131 3.26 -9.56 9.39
C GLY A 131 2.15 -8.95 10.25
N GLU A 132 2.05 -9.34 11.52
CA GLU A 132 1.13 -8.71 12.49
C GLU A 132 1.56 -7.27 12.79
N LEU A 133 2.86 -7.06 12.98
CA LEU A 133 3.44 -5.74 13.19
C LEU A 133 3.12 -4.79 12.03
N LEU A 134 3.38 -5.24 10.80
CA LEU A 134 3.06 -4.51 9.58
C LEU A 134 1.56 -4.22 9.49
N PHE A 135 0.71 -5.22 9.74
CA PHE A 135 -0.73 -5.01 9.73
C PHE A 135 -1.18 -3.98 10.76
N VAL A 136 -0.66 -4.01 11.99
CA VAL A 136 -0.97 -3.02 13.03
C VAL A 136 -0.58 -1.62 12.56
N HIS A 137 0.59 -1.46 11.95
CA HIS A 137 1.05 -0.17 11.40
C HIS A 137 0.11 0.34 10.30
N GLU A 138 -0.18 -0.49 9.29
CA GLU A 138 -1.04 -0.09 8.19
C GLU A 138 -2.50 0.13 8.61
N TYR A 139 -3.00 -0.70 9.52
CA TYR A 139 -4.34 -0.55 10.06
C TYR A 139 -4.46 0.69 10.95
N ALA A 140 -3.39 1.06 11.68
CA ALA A 140 -3.35 2.33 12.40
C ALA A 140 -3.58 3.51 11.45
N HIS A 141 -2.92 3.55 10.28
CA HIS A 141 -3.18 4.58 9.27
C HIS A 141 -4.66 4.66 8.88
N LEU A 142 -5.32 3.53 8.65
CA LEU A 142 -6.75 3.52 8.36
C LEU A 142 -7.56 4.06 9.55
N ALA A 143 -7.28 3.59 10.77
CA ALA A 143 -7.98 4.02 11.97
C ALA A 143 -7.87 5.54 12.23
N HIS A 144 -6.69 6.16 12.10
CA HIS A 144 -6.58 7.60 12.42
C HIS A 144 -6.90 8.51 11.23
N LEU A 145 -6.61 8.09 9.99
CA LEU A 145 -6.82 8.95 8.81
C LEU A 145 -8.28 8.93 8.31
N THR A 146 -9.06 7.89 8.65
CA THR A 146 -10.49 7.79 8.30
C THR A 146 -11.43 8.38 9.35
N ILE A 147 -10.91 9.14 10.31
CA ILE A 147 -11.76 9.90 11.24
C ILE A 147 -12.59 10.91 10.42
N PRO A 148 -13.94 10.87 10.46
CA PRO A 148 -14.78 11.78 9.69
C PRO A 148 -14.78 13.20 10.28
N SER A 149 -15.19 14.19 9.48
CA SER A 149 -15.31 15.57 9.99
C SER A 149 -16.48 15.68 10.97
N ARG A 150 -16.25 16.36 12.09
CA ARG A 150 -17.28 16.77 13.05
C ARG A 150 -18.10 17.98 12.56
N ASN A 151 -17.60 18.71 11.54
CA ASN A 151 -18.34 19.81 10.92
C ASN A 151 -19.32 19.24 9.88
N ARG A 152 -20.62 19.39 10.14
CA ARG A 152 -21.69 18.82 9.30
C ARG A 152 -21.70 19.39 7.88
N TRP A 153 -21.32 20.65 7.69
CA TRP A 153 -21.27 21.28 6.37
C TRP A 153 -20.08 20.79 5.57
N GLU A 154 -18.93 20.64 6.20
CA GLU A 154 -17.77 20.02 5.57
C GLU A 154 -18.10 18.56 5.21
N ALA A 155 -18.66 17.79 6.13
CA ALA A 155 -19.06 16.41 5.87
C ALA A 155 -20.05 16.29 4.70
N LEU A 156 -21.01 17.23 4.59
CA LEU A 156 -21.96 17.29 3.48
C LEU A 156 -21.26 17.63 2.15
N ALA A 157 -20.39 18.64 2.14
CA ALA A 157 -19.65 19.01 0.93
C ALA A 157 -18.80 17.84 0.40
N TRP A 158 -18.11 17.13 1.28
CA TRP A 158 -17.34 15.94 0.91
C TRP A 158 -18.22 14.77 0.47
N ARG A 159 -19.45 14.65 0.99
CA ARG A 159 -20.42 13.63 0.54
C ARG A 159 -20.81 13.76 -0.94
N LEU A 160 -20.68 14.95 -1.52
CA LEU A 160 -21.02 15.20 -2.93
C LEU A 160 -19.85 14.89 -3.88
N LEU A 161 -18.65 14.63 -3.35
CA LEU A 161 -17.48 14.28 -4.15
C LEU A 161 -17.39 12.75 -4.34
N PRO A 162 -16.86 12.28 -5.48
CA PRO A 162 -16.70 10.85 -5.76
C PRO A 162 -15.68 10.17 -4.83
N VAL A 163 -14.79 10.95 -4.20
CA VAL A 163 -13.77 10.47 -3.29
C VAL A 163 -13.85 11.25 -1.99
N ARG A 164 -13.99 10.52 -0.88
CA ARG A 164 -14.17 11.08 0.46
C ARG A 164 -12.94 10.86 1.32
N LEU A 165 -12.32 11.98 1.70
CA LEU A 165 -11.16 12.01 2.60
C LEU A 165 -11.49 12.71 3.91
N GLY A 166 -11.09 12.08 5.01
CA GLY A 166 -11.20 12.65 6.34
C GLY A 166 -10.38 13.94 6.50
N PRO A 167 -10.76 14.83 7.42
CA PRO A 167 -9.97 16.00 7.78
C PRO A 167 -8.53 15.66 8.19
N VAL A 168 -8.32 14.54 8.89
CA VAL A 168 -7.00 14.10 9.36
C VAL A 168 -6.12 13.74 8.17
N SER A 169 -6.63 12.91 7.24
CA SER A 169 -5.92 12.56 6.00
C SER A 169 -5.45 13.78 5.19
N ARG A 170 -6.24 14.86 5.15
CA ARG A 170 -5.94 16.04 4.32
C ARG A 170 -5.04 17.08 4.97
N ARG A 171 -5.01 17.14 6.31
CA ARG A 171 -4.39 18.26 7.04
C ARG A 171 -3.17 17.86 7.86
N THR A 172 -2.97 16.57 8.09
CA THR A 172 -1.88 16.07 8.93
C THR A 172 -0.59 15.96 8.10
N PRO A 173 0.54 16.54 8.57
CA PRO A 173 1.81 16.41 7.88
C PRO A 173 2.33 14.96 7.94
N ARG A 174 3.06 14.55 6.90
CA ARG A 174 3.51 13.16 6.71
C ARG A 174 4.26 12.57 7.90
N TRP A 175 5.14 13.34 8.56
CA TRP A 175 5.89 12.85 9.71
C TRP A 175 4.99 12.45 10.88
N MET A 176 3.85 13.13 11.06
CA MET A 176 2.90 12.83 12.12
C MET A 176 2.03 11.64 11.73
N VAL A 177 1.70 11.50 10.43
CA VAL A 177 1.00 10.33 9.90
C VAL A 177 1.77 9.04 10.16
N GLU A 178 3.06 9.01 9.79
CA GLU A 178 3.95 7.87 10.02
C GLU A 178 4.31 7.69 11.49
N GLY A 179 4.59 8.79 12.19
CA GLY A 179 5.00 8.78 13.59
C GLY A 179 3.92 8.22 14.50
N TYR A 180 2.65 8.56 14.27
CA TYR A 180 1.55 8.04 15.07
C TYR A 180 1.31 6.55 14.82
N ALA A 181 1.35 6.10 13.56
CA ALA A 181 1.27 4.67 13.24
C ALA A 181 2.43 3.88 13.88
N THR A 182 3.65 4.42 13.79
CA THR A 182 4.86 3.84 14.41
C THR A 182 4.73 3.78 15.93
N TRP A 183 4.16 4.80 16.57
CA TRP A 183 3.92 4.79 18.01
C TRP A 183 2.88 3.73 18.40
N ILE A 184 1.77 3.59 17.67
CA ILE A 184 0.75 2.55 17.90
C ILE A 184 1.36 1.15 17.74
N GLU A 185 2.13 0.93 16.66
CA GLU A 185 2.87 -0.30 16.39
C GLU A 185 3.68 -0.73 17.63
N GLY A 186 4.54 0.14 18.14
CA GLY A 186 5.35 -0.16 19.32
C GLY A 186 4.54 -0.30 20.61
N HIS A 187 3.54 0.55 20.80
CA HIS A 187 2.70 0.54 22.01
C HIS A 187 1.90 -0.76 22.15
N LEU A 188 1.37 -1.31 21.05
CA LEU A 188 0.54 -2.51 21.08
C LEU A 188 1.34 -3.81 21.00
N THR A 189 2.46 -3.81 20.28
CA THR A 189 3.23 -5.05 20.05
C THR A 189 4.42 -5.20 20.99
N GLY A 190 4.87 -4.12 21.64
CA GLY A 190 6.14 -4.07 22.35
C GLY A 190 7.35 -4.30 21.43
N ALA A 191 7.15 -4.21 20.11
CA ALA A 191 8.11 -4.53 19.06
C ALA A 191 8.13 -3.44 17.98
N GLY A 192 8.83 -3.71 16.88
CA GLY A 192 8.90 -2.82 15.73
C GLY A 192 9.81 -1.61 15.93
N ARG A 193 9.59 -0.57 15.12
CA ARG A 193 10.54 0.55 14.97
C ARG A 193 10.85 1.27 16.29
N PRO A 194 9.91 1.49 17.24
CA PRO A 194 10.22 2.06 18.54
C PRO A 194 11.05 1.18 19.47
N HIS A 195 11.12 -0.13 19.21
CA HIS A 195 11.86 -1.11 20.01
C HIS A 195 13.02 -1.77 19.25
N GLY A 196 13.23 -1.38 17.99
CA GLY A 196 14.23 -1.96 17.11
C GLY A 196 15.66 -1.50 17.41
N THR A 197 16.61 -2.25 16.87
CA THR A 197 18.07 -2.06 17.06
C THR A 197 18.59 -0.72 16.56
N ALA A 198 17.88 -0.04 15.65
CA ALA A 198 18.23 1.28 15.14
C ALA A 198 17.97 2.43 16.15
N ARG A 199 17.03 2.27 17.09
CA ARG A 199 16.63 3.34 18.02
C ARG A 199 17.80 3.89 18.87
N PRO A 200 18.65 3.05 19.51
CA PRO A 200 19.79 3.55 20.27
C PRO A 200 20.76 4.39 19.43
N ALA A 201 20.89 4.13 18.12
CA ALA A 201 21.75 4.92 17.25
C ALA A 201 21.21 6.36 17.10
N PHE A 202 19.90 6.53 16.91
CA PHE A 202 19.29 7.85 16.80
C PHE A 202 19.30 8.64 18.11
N LEU A 203 19.19 7.97 19.27
CA LEU A 203 19.21 8.64 20.58
C LEU A 203 20.62 9.03 21.05
N ARG A 204 21.67 8.60 20.34
CA ARG A 204 23.07 8.88 20.65
C ARG A 204 23.69 9.96 19.75
N LEU A 205 22.92 10.50 18.81
CA LEU A 205 23.28 11.67 18.01
C LEU A 205 23.01 12.96 18.81
#